data_AF-A0A7G2LZE2-F1
#
_entry.id   AF-A0A7G2LZE2-F1
#
_cell.length_a   1.000
_cell.length_b   1.000
_cell.length_c   1.000
_cell.angle_alpha   90.00
_cell.angle_beta   90.00
_cell.angle_gamma   90.00
#
_symmetry.space_group_name_H-M   'P 1'
#
loop_
_entity.id
_entity.type
_entity.pdbx_description
1 polymer ?
#
loop_
_entity_poly.entity_id
_entity_poly.type
_entity_poly.pdbx_seq_one_letter_code
_entity_poly.pdbx_strand_id
1 'polypeptide(L)'
;MEQLTWTGSLAGLNIIFLGLCVMLALAVAAQIVVSFLPASDAQEINPDGTVARRGGLAGGLNRAVILLFALLILVVLIYIVAGAFMGPQAGIFGGMSQQMLPVWIALILTFAVSIHFKRRLGLYGKLFDSTVGMIGFAIVMFWVFTGVFGGVF
;
A
#
# COMPACT_ATOMS: atom_id res chain seq x y z
N MET A 1 34.23 7.15 -8.83
CA MET A 1 32.81 6.77 -8.97
C MET A 1 32.26 6.77 -7.56
N GLU A 2 31.28 7.61 -7.25
CA GLU A 2 30.58 7.51 -5.96
C GLU A 2 29.92 6.12 -5.86
N GLN A 3 29.88 5.56 -4.65
CA GLN A 3 29.36 4.21 -4.44
C GLN A 3 27.85 4.18 -4.69
N LEU A 4 27.39 3.26 -5.55
CA LEU A 4 25.97 3.07 -5.81
C LEU A 4 25.28 2.53 -4.55
N THR A 5 24.26 3.25 -4.08
CA THR A 5 23.45 2.86 -2.92
C THR A 5 21.98 2.74 -3.32
N TRP A 6 21.24 1.87 -2.62
CA TRP A 6 19.82 1.64 -2.92
C TRP A 6 18.95 2.85 -2.58
N THR A 7 19.16 3.49 -1.43
CA THR A 7 18.30 4.57 -0.89
C THR A 7 19.04 5.89 -0.65
N GLY A 8 20.36 5.97 -0.88
CA GLY A 8 21.13 7.22 -0.80
C GLY A 8 20.89 8.02 0.49
N SER A 9 20.58 9.31 0.32
CA SER A 9 20.23 10.23 1.41
C SER A 9 19.02 9.79 2.26
N LEU A 10 18.15 8.90 1.75
CA LEU A 10 17.02 8.33 2.49
C LEU A 10 17.42 7.10 3.33
N ALA A 11 18.71 6.75 3.42
CA ALA A 11 19.17 5.57 4.17
C ALA A 11 18.69 5.54 5.64
N GLY A 12 18.44 6.70 6.26
CA GLY A 12 17.86 6.77 7.61
C GLY A 12 16.48 6.08 7.72
N LEU A 13 15.68 6.08 6.66
CA LEU A 13 14.39 5.40 6.62
C LEU A 13 14.52 3.87 6.60
N ASN A 14 15.70 3.31 6.28
CA ASN A 14 15.91 1.87 6.17
C ASN A 14 15.66 1.18 7.52
N ILE A 15 16.05 1.81 8.63
CA ILE A 15 15.86 1.28 9.99
C ILE A 15 14.37 1.17 10.31
N ILE A 16 13.59 2.20 9.96
CA ILE A 16 12.15 2.22 10.16
C ILE A 16 11.48 1.16 9.30
N PHE A 17 11.86 1.09 8.01
CA PHE A 17 11.34 0.08 7.09
C PHE A 17 11.62 -1.35 7.57
N LEU A 18 12.86 -1.65 7.93
CA LEU A 18 13.26 -2.97 8.45
C LEU A 18 12.54 -3.29 9.76
N GLY A 19 12.45 -2.32 10.68
CA GLY A 19 11.71 -2.47 11.92
C GLY A 19 10.24 -2.83 11.69
N LEU A 20 9.57 -2.12 10.76
CA LEU A 20 8.18 -2.42 10.38
C LEU A 20 8.05 -3.80 9.72
N CYS A 21 8.98 -4.20 8.85
CA CYS A 21 9.00 -5.54 8.26
C CYS A 21 9.12 -6.63 9.32
N VAL A 22 10.03 -6.47 10.29
CA VAL A 22 10.23 -7.43 11.39
C VAL A 22 8.98 -7.49 12.27
N MET A 23 8.43 -6.34 12.67
CA MET A 23 7.21 -6.30 13.49
C MET A 23 6.02 -6.93 12.76
N LEU A 24 5.86 -6.65 11.46
CA LEU A 24 4.80 -7.26 10.65
C LEU A 24 4.98 -8.78 10.55
N ALA A 25 6.21 -9.25 10.31
CA ALA A 25 6.50 -10.69 10.24
C ALA A 25 6.20 -11.39 11.58
N LEU A 26 6.59 -10.77 12.71
CA LEU A 26 6.27 -11.30 14.04
C LEU A 26 4.77 -11.29 14.32
N ALA A 27 4.04 -10.24 13.94
CA ALA A 27 2.60 -10.15 14.12
C ALA A 27 1.86 -11.21 13.28
N VAL A 28 2.31 -11.44 12.04
CA VAL A 28 1.77 -12.50 11.17
C VAL A 28 2.10 -13.88 11.73
N ALA A 29 3.33 -14.12 12.20
CA ALA A 29 3.70 -15.38 12.85
C ALA A 29 2.85 -15.64 14.10
N ALA A 30 2.63 -14.63 14.94
CA ALA A 30 1.75 -14.72 16.10
C ALA A 30 0.29 -15.01 15.69
N GLN A 31 -0.20 -14.38 14.63
CA GLN A 31 -1.54 -14.65 14.09
C GLN A 31 -1.68 -16.10 13.59
N ILE A 32 -0.66 -16.63 12.93
CA ILE A 32 -0.60 -18.04 12.50
C ILE A 32 -0.63 -18.95 13.73
N VAL A 33 0.18 -18.69 14.76
CA VAL A 33 0.19 -19.48 15.99
C VAL A 33 -1.19 -19.45 16.69
N VAL A 34 -1.79 -18.25 16.82
CA VAL A 34 -3.11 -18.09 17.44
C VAL A 34 -4.22 -18.75 16.61
N SER A 35 -4.06 -18.88 15.29
CA SER A 35 -5.05 -19.57 14.44
C SER A 35 -5.20 -21.06 14.75
N PHE A 36 -4.21 -21.68 15.40
CA PHE A 36 -4.29 -23.08 15.86
C PHE A 36 -4.99 -23.23 17.21
N LEU A 37 -5.24 -22.14 17.94
CA LEU A 37 -5.95 -22.17 19.21
C LEU A 37 -7.47 -22.18 18.94
N PRO A 38 -8.25 -23.01 19.66
CA PRO A 38 -9.71 -22.99 19.55
C PRO A 38 -10.22 -21.57 19.81
N ALA A 39 -10.98 -21.02 18.86
CA ALA A 39 -11.53 -19.68 18.98
C ALA A 39 -12.60 -19.66 20.07
N SER A 40 -12.24 -19.25 21.29
CA SER A 40 -13.17 -18.92 22.37
C SER A 40 -13.72 -17.51 22.19
N ASP A 41 -14.17 -17.18 20.97
CA ASP A 41 -14.94 -15.95 20.71
C ASP A 41 -16.37 -16.22 21.19
N ALA A 42 -16.65 -15.95 22.46
CA ALA A 42 -18.02 -15.81 22.91
C ALA A 42 -18.62 -14.61 22.17
N GLN A 43 -19.48 -14.86 21.18
CA GLN A 43 -20.39 -13.83 20.67
C GLN A 43 -21.18 -13.31 21.87
N GLU A 44 -20.90 -12.08 22.28
CA GLU A 44 -21.62 -11.45 23.37
C GLU A 44 -22.95 -10.97 22.76
N ILE A 45 -24.02 -11.71 23.05
CA ILE A 45 -25.38 -11.30 22.69
C ILE A 45 -25.76 -10.24 23.71
N ASN A 46 -25.80 -8.99 23.26
CA ASN A 46 -26.24 -7.88 24.09
C ASN A 46 -27.70 -8.11 24.53
N PRO A 47 -28.13 -7.51 25.66
CA PRO A 47 -29.50 -7.63 26.16
C PRO A 47 -30.60 -7.18 25.17
N ASP A 48 -30.23 -6.38 24.17
CA ASP A 48 -31.09 -5.90 23.09
C ASP A 48 -31.15 -6.86 21.87
N GLY A 49 -30.52 -8.03 21.97
CA GLY A 49 -30.47 -9.04 20.91
C GLY A 49 -29.43 -8.75 19.82
N THR A 50 -28.64 -7.67 19.94
CA THR A 50 -27.55 -7.39 19.02
C THR A 50 -26.32 -8.24 19.35
N VAL A 51 -25.59 -8.70 18.34
CA VAL A 51 -24.36 -9.48 18.53
C VAL A 51 -23.17 -8.53 18.54
N ALA A 52 -22.56 -8.31 19.69
CA ALA A 52 -21.28 -7.62 19.80
C ALA A 52 -20.15 -8.65 19.70
N ARG A 53 -19.36 -8.58 18.60
CA ARG A 53 -18.13 -9.35 18.51
C ARG A 53 -17.09 -8.69 19.40
N ARG A 54 -16.89 -9.21 20.61
CA ARG A 54 -15.81 -8.77 21.49
C ARG A 54 -14.49 -9.04 20.77
N GLY A 55 -13.73 -7.98 20.46
CA GLY A 55 -12.44 -8.10 19.81
C GLY A 55 -11.44 -8.75 20.77
N GLY A 56 -11.37 -10.08 20.77
CA GLY A 56 -10.40 -10.84 21.56
C GLY A 56 -8.95 -10.64 21.07
N LEU A 57 -8.03 -11.44 21.61
CA LEU A 57 -6.60 -11.43 21.23
C LEU A 57 -6.42 -11.56 19.71
N ALA A 58 -7.20 -12.42 19.05
CA ALA A 58 -7.18 -12.58 17.60
C ALA A 58 -7.63 -11.30 16.85
N GLY A 59 -8.64 -10.59 17.37
CA GLY A 59 -9.11 -9.32 16.80
C GLY A 59 -8.08 -8.20 16.94
N GLY A 60 -7.40 -8.13 18.10
CA GLY A 60 -6.29 -7.21 18.34
C GLY A 60 -5.11 -7.46 17.39
N LEU A 61 -4.69 -8.73 17.25
CA LEU A 61 -3.63 -9.14 16.33
C LEU A 61 -3.95 -8.79 14.88
N ASN A 62 -5.18 -9.05 14.41
CA ASN A 62 -5.59 -8.70 13.06
C ASN A 62 -5.50 -7.18 12.81
N ARG A 63 -5.93 -6.35 13.77
CA ARG A 63 -5.78 -4.90 13.67
C ARG A 63 -4.32 -4.48 13.63
N ALA A 64 -3.46 -5.09 14.44
CA ALA A 64 -2.03 -4.81 14.45
C ALA A 64 -1.38 -5.12 13.09
N VAL A 65 -1.70 -6.27 12.49
CA VAL A 65 -1.20 -6.64 11.15
C VAL A 65 -1.64 -5.63 10.09
N ILE A 66 -2.91 -5.24 10.07
CA ILE A 66 -3.43 -4.24 9.11
C ILE A 66 -2.71 -2.89 9.31
N LEU A 67 -2.52 -2.44 10.54
CA LEU A 67 -1.86 -1.17 10.85
C LEU A 67 -0.39 -1.20 10.46
N LEU A 68 0.34 -2.26 10.82
CA LEU A 68 1.75 -2.44 10.46
C LEU A 68 1.93 -2.49 8.94
N PHE A 69 1.03 -3.17 8.23
CA PHE A 69 1.03 -3.20 6.78
C PHE A 69 0.74 -1.82 6.18
N ALA A 70 -0.22 -1.08 6.72
CA ALA A 70 -0.51 0.29 6.28
C ALA A 70 0.67 1.25 6.53
N LEU A 71 1.34 1.15 7.68
CA LEU A 71 2.56 1.92 7.97
C LEU A 71 3.71 1.54 7.03
N LEU A 72 3.85 0.26 6.68
CA LEU A 72 4.86 -0.19 5.73
C LEU A 72 4.60 0.41 4.33
N ILE A 73 3.35 0.38 3.87
CA ILE A 73 2.93 1.04 2.62
C ILE A 73 3.24 2.54 2.70
N LEU A 74 2.93 3.20 3.81
CA LEU A 74 3.21 4.63 4.00
C LEU A 74 4.72 4.92 3.84
N VAL A 75 5.60 4.11 4.42
CA VAL A 75 7.05 4.27 4.26
C VAL A 75 7.49 4.06 2.81
N VAL A 76 6.92 3.07 2.11
CA VAL A 76 7.18 2.87 0.67
C VAL A 76 6.75 4.08 -0.15
N LEU A 77 5.57 4.65 0.14
CA LEU A 77 5.10 5.87 -0.51
C LEU A 77 6.03 7.05 -0.21
N ILE A 78 6.57 7.17 1.00
CA ILE A 78 7.57 8.19 1.35
C ILE A 78 8.83 8.02 0.50
N TYR A 79 9.35 6.80 0.33
CA TYR A 79 10.49 6.55 -0.57
C TYR A 79 10.21 6.96 -2.01
N ILE A 80 9.03 6.62 -2.54
CA ILE A 80 8.65 6.96 -3.91
C ILE A 80 8.53 8.47 -4.07
N VAL A 81 7.79 9.15 -3.19
CA VAL A 81 7.55 10.59 -3.26
C VAL A 81 8.84 11.37 -3.05
N ALA A 82 9.58 11.12 -1.96
CA ALA A 82 10.85 11.79 -1.72
C ALA A 82 11.86 11.50 -2.84
N GLY A 83 11.92 10.25 -3.30
CA GLY A 83 12.73 9.83 -4.44
C GLY A 83 12.42 10.59 -5.73
N ALA A 84 11.14 10.81 -6.03
CA ALA A 84 10.72 11.56 -7.21
C ALA A 84 11.21 13.01 -7.23
N PHE A 85 11.39 13.64 -6.05
CA PHE A 85 11.92 15.00 -5.93
C PHE A 85 13.44 15.05 -5.80
N MET A 86 14.06 14.10 -5.10
CA MET A 86 15.50 14.07 -4.82
C MET A 86 16.33 13.40 -5.93
N GLY A 87 15.71 12.58 -6.77
CA GLY A 87 16.37 11.92 -7.89
C GLY A 87 17.48 10.96 -7.45
N PRO A 88 18.61 10.89 -8.17
CA PRO A 88 19.71 9.98 -7.87
C PRO A 88 20.34 10.18 -6.47
N GLN A 89 20.13 11.33 -5.82
CA GLN A 89 20.60 11.57 -4.45
C GLN A 89 19.89 10.68 -3.42
N ALA A 90 18.68 10.19 -3.74
CA ALA A 90 17.96 9.18 -2.97
C ALA A 90 18.29 7.74 -3.43
N GLY A 91 19.45 7.55 -4.05
CA GLY A 91 19.93 6.26 -4.53
C GLY A 91 19.22 5.77 -5.79
N ILE A 92 19.36 4.47 -6.07
CA ILE A 92 18.76 3.83 -7.25
C ILE A 92 17.24 3.99 -7.23
N PHE A 93 16.58 3.78 -6.09
CA PHE A 93 15.12 3.95 -5.98
C PHE A 93 14.67 5.38 -6.24
N GLY A 94 15.43 6.37 -5.77
CA GLY A 94 15.15 7.77 -6.05
C GLY A 94 15.24 8.11 -7.53
N GLY A 95 16.33 7.71 -8.18
CA GLY A 95 16.51 7.89 -9.63
C GLY A 95 15.40 7.23 -10.45
N MET A 96 15.04 5.99 -10.12
CA MET A 96 13.91 5.28 -10.77
C MET A 96 12.59 6.03 -10.57
N SER A 97 12.28 6.47 -9.35
CA SER A 97 11.04 7.17 -9.05
C SER A 97 10.92 8.51 -9.81
N GLN A 98 12.04 9.24 -9.94
CA GLN A 98 12.09 10.49 -10.70
C GLN A 98 11.90 10.25 -12.21
N GLN A 99 12.50 9.21 -12.79
CA GLN A 99 12.30 8.87 -14.20
C GLN A 99 10.84 8.50 -14.51
N MET A 100 10.12 7.96 -13.52
CA MET A 100 8.71 7.58 -13.64
C MET A 100 7.72 8.72 -13.36
N LEU A 101 8.18 9.96 -13.17
CA LEU A 101 7.31 11.14 -13.03
C LEU A 101 6.17 11.23 -14.08
N PRO A 102 6.40 11.05 -15.40
CA PRO A 102 5.31 11.09 -16.37
C PRO A 102 4.25 10.00 -16.12
N VAL A 103 4.66 8.81 -15.67
CA VAL A 103 3.75 7.71 -15.30
C VAL A 103 2.90 8.09 -14.09
N TRP A 104 3.53 8.62 -13.03
CA TRP A 104 2.82 9.04 -11.82
C TRP A 104 1.80 10.13 -12.10
N ILE A 105 2.19 11.15 -12.88
CA ILE A 105 1.30 12.26 -13.27
C ILE A 105 0.12 11.73 -14.09
N ALA A 106 0.36 10.89 -15.09
CA ALA A 106 -0.70 10.30 -15.91
C ALA A 106 -1.67 9.43 -15.09
N LEU A 107 -1.15 8.64 -14.15
CA LEU A 107 -1.98 7.88 -13.21
C LEU A 107 -2.85 8.79 -12.36
N ILE A 108 -2.27 9.82 -11.73
CA ILE A 108 -3.01 10.75 -10.87
C ILE A 108 -4.12 11.45 -11.66
N LEU A 109 -3.81 11.95 -12.85
CA LEU A 109 -4.79 12.61 -13.72
C LEU A 109 -5.91 11.66 -14.14
N THR A 110 -5.55 10.44 -14.56
CA THR A 110 -6.54 9.43 -14.96
C THR A 110 -7.44 9.08 -13.78
N PHE A 111 -6.88 8.80 -12.61
CA PHE A 111 -7.65 8.50 -11.40
C PHE A 111 -8.55 9.67 -10.99
N ALA A 112 -8.05 10.90 -11.02
CA ALA A 112 -8.83 12.09 -10.66
C ALA A 112 -10.06 12.24 -11.57
N VAL A 113 -9.88 12.11 -12.89
CA VAL A 113 -10.97 12.17 -13.87
C VAL A 113 -11.94 11.00 -13.67
N SER A 114 -11.42 9.77 -13.54
CA SER A 114 -12.25 8.57 -13.39
C SER A 114 -13.08 8.59 -12.12
N ILE A 115 -12.51 9.05 -10.99
CA ILE A 115 -13.24 9.18 -9.73
C ILE A 115 -14.29 10.30 -9.81
N HIS A 116 -13.95 11.45 -10.39
CA HIS A 116 -14.88 12.57 -10.51
C HIS A 116 -16.12 12.21 -11.35
N PHE A 117 -15.92 11.50 -12.46
CA PHE A 117 -16.99 11.14 -13.38
C PHE A 117 -17.57 9.73 -13.18
N LYS A 118 -17.18 8.98 -12.14
CA LYS A 118 -17.58 7.57 -11.97
C LYS A 118 -19.10 7.34 -12.04
N ARG A 119 -19.91 8.28 -11.55
CA ARG A 119 -21.39 8.18 -11.60
C ARG A 119 -21.98 8.29 -13.01
N ARG A 120 -21.21 8.77 -14.01
CA ARG A 120 -21.65 8.98 -15.41
C ARG A 120 -21.09 7.96 -16.39
N LEU A 121 -20.14 7.12 -15.97
CA LEU A 121 -19.36 6.23 -16.85
C LEU A 121 -19.94 4.80 -16.95
N GLY A 122 -21.15 4.56 -16.45
CA GLY A 122 -21.83 3.26 -16.55
C GLY A 122 -21.01 2.12 -15.93
N LEU A 123 -20.73 1.08 -16.72
CA LEU A 123 -19.96 -0.09 -16.28
C LEU A 123 -18.52 0.23 -15.86
N TYR A 124 -17.87 1.20 -16.52
CA TYR A 124 -16.54 1.65 -16.13
C TYR A 124 -16.57 2.32 -14.74
N GLY A 125 -17.61 3.11 -14.47
CA GLY A 125 -17.83 3.73 -13.17
C GLY A 125 -17.94 2.71 -12.02
N LYS A 126 -18.58 1.56 -12.27
CA LYS A 126 -18.69 0.47 -11.28
C LYS A 126 -17.33 -0.12 -10.88
N LEU A 127 -16.33 -0.10 -11.76
CA LEU A 127 -14.97 -0.52 -11.42
C LEU A 127 -14.37 0.38 -10.33
N PHE A 128 -14.68 1.67 -10.37
CA PHE A 128 -14.24 2.68 -9.40
C PHE A 128 -15.10 2.79 -8.13
N ASP A 129 -16.15 1.98 -8.02
CA ASP A 129 -16.91 1.80 -6.77
C ASP A 129 -16.35 0.66 -5.89
N SER A 130 -15.44 -0.16 -6.41
CA SER A 130 -14.75 -1.23 -5.67
C SER A 130 -13.27 -0.91 -5.47
N THR A 131 -12.77 -1.03 -4.24
CA THR A 131 -11.34 -0.84 -3.92
C THR A 131 -10.46 -1.82 -4.67
N VAL A 132 -10.91 -3.06 -4.84
CA VAL A 132 -10.20 -4.10 -5.62
C VAL A 132 -10.12 -3.68 -7.10
N GLY A 133 -11.21 -3.15 -7.66
CA GLY A 133 -11.26 -2.66 -9.04
C GLY A 133 -10.31 -1.49 -9.28
N MET A 134 -10.28 -0.53 -8.36
CA MET A 134 -9.34 0.60 -8.40
C MET A 134 -7.88 0.16 -8.32
N ILE A 135 -7.53 -0.78 -7.44
CA ILE A 135 -6.15 -1.30 -7.33
C ILE A 135 -5.75 -2.04 -8.61
N GLY A 136 -6.63 -2.90 -9.14
CA GLY A 136 -6.38 -3.59 -10.41
C GLY A 136 -6.17 -2.61 -11.57
N PHE A 137 -7.01 -1.58 -11.66
CA PHE A 137 -6.87 -0.54 -12.66
C PHE A 137 -5.55 0.23 -12.51
N ALA A 138 -5.14 0.58 -11.28
CA ALA A 138 -3.86 1.25 -11.02
C ALA A 138 -2.67 0.42 -11.52
N ILE A 139 -2.65 -0.88 -11.21
CA ILE A 139 -1.56 -1.79 -11.61
C ILE A 139 -1.50 -1.90 -13.14
N VAL A 140 -2.63 -2.10 -13.81
CA VAL A 140 -2.65 -2.22 -15.29
C VAL A 140 -2.24 -0.91 -15.94
N MET A 141 -2.81 0.22 -15.53
CA MET A 141 -2.48 1.53 -16.12
C MET A 141 -1.06 1.98 -15.83
N PHE A 142 -0.49 1.61 -14.68
CA PHE A 142 0.91 1.86 -14.38
C PHE A 142 1.83 1.27 -15.45
N TRP A 143 1.61 0.00 -15.81
CA TRP A 143 2.42 -0.66 -16.83
C TRP A 143 2.13 -0.15 -18.24
N VAL A 144 0.86 0.16 -18.56
CA VAL A 144 0.50 0.79 -19.84
C VAL A 144 1.24 2.12 -20.02
N PHE A 145 1.17 3.02 -19.04
CA PHE A 145 1.88 4.31 -19.11
C PHE A 145 3.39 4.14 -19.09
N THR A 146 3.93 3.19 -18.34
CA THR A 146 5.37 2.88 -18.34
C THR A 146 5.83 2.44 -19.73
N GLY A 147 5.07 1.56 -20.41
CA GLY A 147 5.37 1.16 -21.78
C GLY A 147 5.30 2.33 -22.76
N VAL A 148 4.24 3.15 -22.66
CA VAL A 148 4.03 4.31 -23.52
C VAL A 148 5.15 5.36 -23.36
N PHE A 149 5.49 5.73 -22.14
CA PHE A 149 6.52 6.75 -21.89
C PHE A 149 7.96 6.22 -21.95
N GLY A 150 8.15 4.91 -21.82
CA GLY A 150 9.46 4.28 -21.75
C GLY A 150 10.06 3.82 -23.08
N GLY A 151 9.26 3.65 -24.14
CA GLY A 151 9.81 3.14 -25.40
C GLY A 151 8.90 3.17 -26.63
N VAL A 152 7.79 3.91 -26.62
CA VAL A 152 6.96 4.08 -27.83
C VAL A 152 7.53 5.16 -28.77
N PHE A 153 8.54 5.92 -28.34
CA PHE A 153 9.28 6.92 -29.13
C PHE A 153 10.78 6.84 -28.81
#